data_AF-A0A0F2QZL3-F1
#
_entry.id   AF-A0A0F2QZL3-F1
#
_cell.length_a   1.000
_cell.length_b   1.000
_cell.length_c   1.000
_cell.angle_alpha   90.00
_cell.angle_beta   90.00
_cell.angle_gamma   90.00
#
_symmetry.space_group_name_H-M   'P 1'
#
loop_
_entity.id
_entity.type
_entity.pdbx_description
1 polymer ?
#
loop_
_entity_poly.entity_id
_entity_poly.type
_entity_poly.pdbx_seq_one_letter_code
_entity_poly.pdbx_strand_id
1 'polypeptide(L)'
;MDQTIDKNAWVYVVVQNPGGNETIVGQHDAEHDIHFVPVFRDRDSALLGVTKLVKEPGQTFEIQAIIYDDLLRYTAEGGFLIFMLDGHGNIAFKLRPDGQPL
;
A
#
# COMPACT_ATOMS: atom_id res chain seq x y z
N MET A 1 19.82 -4.39 11.75
CA MET A 1 18.58 -5.14 11.97
C MET A 1 17.96 -5.29 10.60
N ASP A 2 17.88 -6.52 10.08
CA ASP A 2 17.44 -6.79 8.71
C ASP A 2 15.92 -6.59 8.65
N GLN A 3 15.47 -5.44 8.17
CA GLN A 3 14.03 -5.15 7.99
C GLN A 3 13.51 -5.76 6.68
N THR A 4 13.77 -7.06 6.46
CA THR A 4 13.17 -7.80 5.35
C THR A 4 11.79 -8.30 5.77
N ILE A 5 10.76 -7.87 5.06
CA ILE A 5 9.47 -8.54 5.12
C ILE A 5 9.60 -9.83 4.32
N ASP A 6 9.13 -10.93 4.90
CA ASP A 6 9.08 -12.21 4.21
C ASP A 6 8.25 -12.08 2.92
N LYS A 7 8.77 -12.57 1.80
CA LYS A 7 8.09 -12.46 0.50
C LYS A 7 6.72 -13.15 0.48
N ASN A 8 6.54 -14.16 1.32
CA ASN A 8 5.27 -14.87 1.48
C ASN A 8 4.40 -14.29 2.60
N ALA A 9 4.80 -13.17 3.21
CA ALA A 9 3.98 -12.50 4.20
C ALA A 9 2.70 -11.95 3.56
N TRP A 10 1.60 -12.11 4.28
CA TRP A 10 0.34 -11.46 3.94
C TRP A 10 0.38 -10.02 4.42
N VAL A 11 0.07 -9.11 3.52
CA VAL A 11 -0.09 -7.68 3.80
C VAL A 11 -1.45 -7.21 3.32
N TYR A 12 -1.93 -6.12 3.88
CA TYR A 12 -3.22 -5.55 3.53
C TYR A 12 -3.03 -4.29 2.70
N VAL A 13 -3.72 -4.24 1.57
CA VAL A 13 -3.72 -3.12 0.64
C VAL A 13 -5.14 -2.63 0.42
N VAL A 14 -5.27 -1.39 -0.03
CA VAL A 14 -6.55 -0.82 -0.43
C VAL A 14 -6.69 -0.99 -1.93
N VAL A 15 -7.80 -1.59 -2.36
CA VAL A 15 -8.15 -1.78 -3.77
C VAL A 15 -9.36 -0.90 -4.08
N GLN A 16 -9.33 -0.23 -5.23
CA GLN A 16 -10.46 0.52 -5.76
C GLN A 16 -11.17 -0.26 -6.87
N ASN A 17 -12.48 -0.05 -6.98
CA ASN A 17 -13.37 -0.67 -7.96
C ASN A 17 -13.34 -2.22 -7.94
N PRO A 18 -13.49 -2.87 -6.76
CA PRO A 18 -13.56 -4.33 -6.65
C PRO A 18 -14.65 -4.92 -7.56
N GLY A 19 -14.32 -6.01 -8.28
CA GLY A 19 -15.22 -6.66 -9.24
C GLY A 19 -15.37 -5.97 -10.61
N GLY A 20 -14.67 -4.86 -10.84
CA GLY A 20 -14.57 -4.17 -12.13
C GLY A 20 -13.11 -4.05 -12.58
N ASN A 21 -12.63 -2.81 -12.69
CA ASN A 21 -11.24 -2.53 -13.05
C ASN A 21 -10.37 -2.38 -11.79
N GLU A 22 -10.20 -3.51 -11.09
CA GLU A 22 -9.54 -3.59 -9.78
C GLU A 22 -8.12 -3.05 -9.85
N THR A 23 -7.84 -2.05 -9.04
CA THR A 23 -6.51 -1.42 -9.00
C THR A 23 -6.13 -1.11 -7.56
N ILE A 24 -4.84 -1.24 -7.24
CA ILE A 24 -4.35 -0.89 -5.91
C ILE A 24 -4.32 0.63 -5.82
N VAL A 25 -4.86 1.18 -4.74
CA VAL A 25 -4.90 2.61 -4.49
C VAL A 25 -3.50 3.10 -4.18
N GLY A 26 -2.94 3.93 -5.06
CA GLY A 26 -1.75 4.72 -4.77
C GLY A 26 -2.09 6.02 -4.05
N GLN A 27 -1.10 6.61 -3.39
CA GLN A 27 -1.13 7.97 -2.87
C GLN A 27 0.03 8.76 -3.47
N HIS A 28 -0.14 10.08 -3.48
CA HIS A 28 0.87 11.01 -3.93
C HIS A 28 1.27 11.90 -2.75
N ASP A 29 2.54 11.82 -2.38
CA ASP A 29 3.13 12.74 -1.41
C ASP A 29 3.59 14.00 -2.16
N ALA A 30 2.80 15.07 -2.06
CA ALA A 30 3.07 16.32 -2.76
C ALA A 30 4.30 17.07 -2.21
N GLU A 31 4.74 16.77 -0.97
CA GLU A 31 5.92 17.40 -0.38
C GLU A 31 7.22 16.89 -1.01
N HIS A 32 7.26 15.60 -1.36
CA HIS A 32 8.44 14.95 -1.93
C HIS A 32 8.28 14.58 -3.41
N ASP A 33 7.12 14.85 -4.03
CA ASP A 33 6.78 14.50 -5.42
C ASP A 33 6.95 12.99 -5.70
N ILE A 34 6.47 12.16 -4.76
CA ILE A 34 6.61 10.70 -4.84
C ILE A 34 5.26 9.99 -4.81
N HIS A 35 5.15 9.00 -5.68
CA HIS A 35 4.01 8.10 -5.73
C HIS A 35 4.32 6.83 -4.93
N PHE A 36 3.42 6.48 -4.01
CA PHE A 36 3.59 5.32 -3.16
C PHE A 36 2.28 4.56 -2.96
N VAL A 37 2.39 3.27 -2.69
CA VAL A 37 1.27 2.42 -2.30
C VAL A 37 1.26 2.29 -0.77
N PRO A 38 0.17 2.70 -0.09
CA PRO A 38 -0.01 2.47 1.33
C PRO A 38 -0.30 0.99 1.61
N VAL A 39 0.49 0.39 2.49
CA VAL A 39 0.40 -1.01 2.88
C VAL A 39 0.28 -1.11 4.39
N PHE A 40 -0.50 -2.07 4.86
CA PHE A 40 -0.77 -2.26 6.27
C PHE A 40 -0.41 -3.68 6.70
N ARG A 41 0.08 -3.82 7.92
CA ARG A 41 0.43 -5.12 8.51
C ARG A 41 -0.81 -5.93 8.87
N ASP A 42 -1.90 -5.26 9.24
CA ASP A 42 -3.14 -5.88 9.69
C ASP A 42 -4.36 -5.15 9.14
N ARG A 43 -5.49 -5.86 9.13
CA ARG A 43 -6.76 -5.38 8.59
C ARG A 43 -7.30 -4.18 9.35
N ASP A 44 -7.12 -4.13 10.67
CA ASP A 44 -7.65 -3.05 11.51
C ASP A 44 -6.96 -1.71 11.18
N SER A 45 -5.63 -1.75 11.10
CA SER A 45 -4.84 -0.61 10.60
C SER A 45 -5.25 -0.20 9.21
N ALA A 46 -5.50 -1.14 8.30
CA ALA A 46 -5.95 -0.83 6.95
C ALA A 46 -7.34 -0.16 6.92
N LEU A 47 -8.27 -0.62 7.75
CA LEU A 47 -9.62 -0.05 7.89
C LEU A 47 -9.59 1.37 8.45
N LEU A 48 -8.69 1.65 9.40
CA LEU A 48 -8.48 3.00 9.90
C LEU A 48 -7.80 3.88 8.85
N GLY A 49 -6.72 3.38 8.25
CA GLY A 49 -5.91 4.11 7.27
C GLY A 49 -6.71 4.48 6.02
N VAL A 50 -7.56 3.58 5.51
CA VAL A 50 -8.39 3.88 4.34
C VAL A 50 -9.32 5.06 4.57
N THR A 51 -9.76 5.35 5.79
CA THR A 51 -10.60 6.54 6.05
C THR A 51 -9.85 7.86 5.83
N LYS A 52 -8.52 7.84 5.89
CA LYS A 52 -7.65 9.01 5.76
C LYS A 52 -7.03 9.18 4.37
N LEU A 53 -7.13 8.18 3.50
CA LEU A 53 -6.61 8.26 2.15
C LEU A 53 -7.36 9.30 1.32
N VAL A 54 -6.65 9.94 0.39
CA VAL A 54 -7.29 10.78 -0.61
C VAL A 54 -8.12 9.89 -1.52
N LYS A 55 -9.44 10.14 -1.55
CA LYS A 55 -10.41 9.32 -2.29
C LYS A 55 -11.11 10.11 -3.38
N GLU A 56 -11.16 9.46 -4.53
CA GLU A 56 -12.08 9.71 -5.64
C GLU A 56 -13.57 9.70 -5.19
N PRO A 57 -14.39 10.77 -5.17
CA PRO A 57 -15.81 10.58 -4.94
C PRO A 57 -16.40 9.72 -6.07
N GLY A 58 -17.16 8.67 -5.70
CA GLY A 58 -17.77 7.74 -6.65
C GLY A 58 -17.01 6.42 -6.86
N GLN A 59 -15.84 6.23 -6.24
CA GLN A 59 -15.12 4.96 -6.27
C GLN A 59 -15.41 4.11 -5.02
N THR A 60 -15.55 2.80 -5.21
CA THR A 60 -15.65 1.82 -4.13
C THR A 60 -14.25 1.39 -3.69
N PHE A 61 -14.05 1.30 -2.38
CA PHE A 61 -12.77 0.90 -1.79
C PHE A 61 -12.96 -0.34 -0.94
N GLU A 62 -12.05 -1.30 -1.07
CA GLU A 62 -12.04 -2.51 -0.27
C GLU A 62 -10.62 -2.79 0.25
N ILE A 63 -10.55 -3.34 1.46
CA ILE A 63 -9.29 -3.84 2.02
C ILE A 63 -9.13 -5.29 1.59
N GLN A 64 -8.05 -5.59 0.88
CA GLN A 64 -7.71 -6.94 0.45
C GLN A 64 -6.35 -7.36 0.99
N ALA A 65 -6.24 -8.65 1.30
CA ALA A 65 -4.98 -9.26 1.67
C ALA A 65 -4.27 -9.77 0.41
N ILE A 66 -3.01 -9.41 0.25
CA ILE A 66 -2.15 -9.82 -0.87
C ILE A 66 -0.83 -10.35 -0.33
N ILE A 67 -0.21 -11.26 -1.08
CA ILE A 67 1.15 -11.72 -0.81
C ILE A 67 2.12 -10.58 -1.11
N TYR A 68 3.07 -10.35 -0.19
CA TYR A 68 4.04 -9.27 -0.32
C TYR A 68 4.85 -9.34 -1.62
N ASP A 69 5.23 -10.55 -2.08
CA ASP A 69 5.91 -10.72 -3.38
C ASP A 69 5.07 -10.26 -4.58
N ASP A 70 3.75 -10.51 -4.59
CA ASP A 70 2.85 -10.04 -5.65
C ASP A 70 2.74 -8.51 -5.64
N LEU A 71 2.67 -7.91 -4.45
CA LEU A 71 2.70 -6.46 -4.30
C LEU A 71 4.02 -5.86 -4.82
N LEU A 72 5.16 -6.49 -4.53
CA LEU A 72 6.46 -6.04 -5.03
C LEU A 72 6.49 -6.03 -6.55
N ARG A 73 5.97 -7.08 -7.20
CA ARG A 73 5.86 -7.13 -8.66
C ARG A 73 4.98 -6.00 -9.20
N TYR A 74 3.79 -5.83 -8.62
CA TYR A 74 2.85 -4.78 -9.03
C TYR A 74 3.47 -3.37 -8.94
N THR A 75 4.15 -3.09 -7.82
CA THR A 75 4.78 -1.79 -7.59
C THR A 75 6.04 -1.60 -8.42
N ALA A 76 6.80 -2.65 -8.72
CA ALA A 76 7.95 -2.60 -9.61
C ALA A 76 7.56 -2.30 -11.06
N GLU A 77 6.46 -2.88 -11.55
CA GLU A 77 5.93 -2.57 -12.89
C GLU A 77 5.46 -1.13 -13.00
N GLY A 78 4.87 -0.59 -11.94
CA GLY A 78 4.39 0.80 -11.89
C GLY A 78 5.43 1.84 -11.46
N GLY A 79 6.60 1.44 -10.97
CA GLY A 79 7.60 2.33 -10.41
C GLY A 79 7.18 3.02 -9.10
N PHE A 80 6.26 2.42 -8.34
CA PHE A 80 5.73 2.98 -7.10
C PHE A 80 6.56 2.55 -5.89
N LEU A 81 6.70 3.45 -4.91
CA LEU A 81 7.26 3.10 -3.61
C LEU A 81 6.22 2.36 -2.75
N ILE A 82 6.67 1.61 -1.75
CA ILE A 82 5.79 0.93 -0.80
C ILE A 82 5.96 1.59 0.56
N PHE A 83 4.90 2.17 1.10
CA PHE A 83 4.93 2.78 2.43
C PHE A 83 4.10 1.92 3.36
N MET A 84 4.75 1.33 4.37
CA MET A 84 4.01 0.68 5.42
C MET A 84 3.45 1.75 6.36
N LEU A 85 2.13 1.88 6.36
CA LEU A 85 1.41 2.80 7.22
C LEU A 85 0.82 2.06 8.42
N ASP A 86 0.77 2.77 9.54
CA ASP A 86 -0.09 2.42 10.66
C ASP A 86 -1.51 2.95 10.41
N GLY A 87 -2.51 2.45 11.14
CA GLY A 87 -3.91 2.90 11.03
C GLY A 87 -4.11 4.40 11.25
N HIS A 88 -3.16 5.08 11.88
CA HIS A 88 -3.18 6.53 12.06
C HIS A 88 -2.64 7.33 10.86
N GLY A 89 -2.12 6.68 9.83
CA GLY A 89 -1.45 7.33 8.68
C GLY A 89 0.02 7.66 8.93
N ASN A 90 0.59 7.18 10.03
CA ASN A 90 2.02 7.31 10.31
C ASN A 90 2.80 6.28 9.48
N ILE A 91 3.93 6.70 8.90
CA ILE A 91 4.80 5.81 8.13
C ILE A 91 5.67 5.03 9.12
N ALA A 92 5.46 3.71 9.19
CA ALA A 92 6.30 2.82 9.98
C ALA A 92 7.66 2.61 9.30
N PHE A 93 7.66 2.38 7.99
CA PHE A 93 8.86 2.28 7.15
C PHE A 93 8.53 2.40 5.67
N LYS A 94 9.55 2.76 4.87
CA LYS A 94 9.47 2.95 3.42
C LYS A 94 10.32 1.90 2.74
N LEU A 95 9.77 1.30 1.68
CA LEU A 95 10.41 0.27 0.88
C LEU A 95 10.38 0.71 -0.58
N ARG A 96 11.45 0.36 -1.29
CA ARG A 96 11.52 0.43 -2.74
C ARG A 96 10.66 -0.70 -3.34
N PRO A 97 10.26 -0.59 -4.62
CA PRO A 97 9.58 -1.67 -5.32
C PRO A 97 10.39 -2.99 -5.38
N ASP A 98 11.71 -2.94 -5.20
CA ASP A 98 12.58 -4.14 -5.07
C ASP A 98 12.53 -4.77 -3.67
N GLY A 99 11.79 -4.18 -2.72
CA GLY A 99 11.61 -4.66 -1.36
C GLY A 99 12.73 -4.25 -0.40
N GLN A 100 13.67 -3.42 -0.85
CA GLN A 100 14.72 -2.85 -0.01
C GLN A 100 14.23 -1.59 0.73
N PRO A 101 14.68 -1.35 1.98
CA PRO A 101 14.38 -0.11 2.68
C PRO A 101 14.92 1.11 1.93
N LEU A 102 14.19 2.23 1.99
CA LEU A 102 14.59 3.49 1.37
C LEU A 102 15.79 4.13 2.08
#